data_AF-A0A0G4QEB6-F1
#
_entry.id   AF-A0A0G4QEB6-F1
#
_cell.length_a   1.000
_cell.length_b   1.000
_cell.length_c   1.000
_cell.angle_alpha   90.00
_cell.angle_beta   90.00
_cell.angle_gamma   90.00
#
_symmetry.space_group_name_H-M   'P 1'
#
loop_
_entity.id
_entity.type
_entity.pdbx_description
1 polymer ?
#
loop_
_entity_poly.entity_id
_entity_poly.type
_entity_poly.pdbx_seq_one_letter_code
_entity_poly.pdbx_strand_id
1 'polypeptide(L)'
;MIDYQPYKRGTVLAPTGPCEHLHVVCNDPVYYPINGCDCVLVVNISSCKEGVPFDATCLLKPGDHDFIRHDSYVVYREAIIWRVPNVISRVQTGEIIPRSDVSFDVFKRINAGFGISEQVIPKNFKFWRTFCSNY
;
A
#
# COMPACT_ATOMS: atom_id res chain seq x y z
N MET A 1 15.81 -9.99 -17.03
CA MET A 1 15.18 -8.77 -16.49
C MET A 1 13.80 -9.17 -16.00
N ILE A 2 13.42 -8.74 -14.80
CA ILE A 2 12.06 -8.93 -14.31
C ILE A 2 11.20 -7.87 -15.01
N ASP A 3 10.23 -8.30 -15.80
CA ASP A 3 9.20 -7.43 -16.33
C ASP A 3 8.14 -7.25 -15.24
N TYR A 4 8.26 -6.16 -14.47
CA TYR A 4 7.36 -5.86 -13.35
C TYR A 4 6.66 -4.53 -13.59
N GLN A 5 5.35 -4.52 -13.34
CA GLN A 5 4.54 -3.32 -13.21
C GLN A 5 3.69 -3.44 -11.95
N PRO A 6 3.55 -2.40 -11.12
CA PRO A 6 2.65 -2.47 -9.97
C PRO A 6 1.19 -2.61 -10.43
N TYR A 7 0.41 -3.41 -9.73
CA TYR A 7 -1.00 -3.68 -10.03
C TYR A 7 -1.80 -3.82 -8.74
N LYS A 8 -3.13 -3.67 -8.84
CA LYS A 8 -4.04 -3.74 -7.70
C LYS A 8 -3.90 -5.07 -6.95
N ARG A 9 -3.85 -5.02 -5.61
CA ARG A 9 -3.60 -6.15 -4.67
C ARG A 9 -2.17 -6.68 -4.66
N GLY A 10 -1.35 -6.32 -5.64
CA GLY A 10 0.08 -6.64 -5.62
C GLY A 10 0.74 -6.03 -4.38
N THR A 11 1.75 -6.72 -3.86
CA THR A 11 2.51 -6.23 -2.71
C THR A 11 4.00 -6.19 -3.02
N VAL A 12 4.70 -5.30 -2.31
CA VAL A 12 6.16 -5.18 -2.39
C VAL A 12 6.76 -4.94 -1.02
N LEU A 13 7.99 -5.37 -0.82
CA LEU A 13 8.86 -4.82 0.23
C LEU A 13 9.56 -3.59 -0.33
N ALA A 14 9.51 -2.50 0.42
CA ALA A 14 10.24 -1.29 0.11
C ALA A 14 10.85 -0.70 1.39
N PRO A 15 12.02 -0.06 1.31
CA PRO A 15 12.63 0.58 2.46
C PRO A 15 11.78 1.74 2.95
N THR A 16 11.50 1.77 4.26
CA THR A 16 10.89 2.90 4.96
C THR A 16 11.73 3.15 6.21
N GLY A 17 12.63 4.14 6.13
CA GLY A 17 13.63 4.37 7.17
C GLY A 17 14.65 3.21 7.24
N PRO A 18 14.98 2.68 8.43
CA PRO A 18 16.02 1.66 8.59
C PRO A 18 15.55 0.23 8.26
N CYS A 19 14.28 0.02 7.94
CA CYS A 19 13.70 -1.31 7.73
C CYS A 19 12.83 -1.39 6.48
N GLU A 20 12.63 -2.60 5.98
CA GLU A 20 11.69 -2.88 4.90
C GLU A 20 10.28 -3.06 5.45
N HIS A 21 9.32 -2.45 4.78
CA HIS A 21 7.90 -2.61 5.09
C HIS A 21 7.16 -3.20 3.90
N LEU A 22 6.17 -4.03 4.20
CA LEU A 22 5.20 -4.48 3.22
C LEU A 22 4.31 -3.31 2.80
N HIS A 23 4.23 -3.09 1.50
CA HIS A 23 3.35 -2.13 0.87
C HIS A 23 2.32 -2.86 0.02
N VAL A 24 1.07 -2.42 0.06
CA VAL A 24 -0.03 -2.95 -0.75
C VAL A 24 -0.46 -1.91 -1.77
N VAL A 25 -0.57 -2.32 -3.03
CA VAL A 25 -1.00 -1.47 -4.14
C VAL A 25 -2.53 -1.43 -4.24
N CYS A 26 -3.11 -0.23 -4.16
CA CYS A 26 -4.56 0.00 -4.02
C CYS A 26 -5.32 0.11 -5.35
N ASN A 27 -4.63 0.31 -6.46
CA ASN A 27 -5.23 0.44 -7.79
C ASN A 27 -4.28 -0.05 -8.88
N ASP A 28 -4.84 -0.44 -10.02
CA ASP A 28 -4.07 -0.61 -11.24
C ASP A 28 -3.54 0.76 -11.69
N PRO A 29 -2.40 0.81 -12.41
CA PRO A 29 -1.83 2.06 -12.92
C PRO A 29 -2.86 2.97 -13.59
N VAL A 30 -2.94 4.22 -13.14
CA VAL A 30 -3.79 5.24 -13.75
C VAL A 30 -2.98 6.50 -14.02
N TYR A 31 -3.21 7.14 -15.17
CA TYR A 31 -2.59 8.42 -15.47
C TYR A 31 -3.04 9.48 -14.46
N TYR A 32 -2.08 10.07 -13.75
CA TYR A 32 -2.36 11.13 -12.79
C TYR A 32 -1.76 12.45 -13.26
N PRO A 33 -2.58 13.41 -13.74
CA PRO A 33 -2.11 14.65 -14.36
C PRO A 33 -1.16 15.47 -13.48
N ILE A 34 -1.34 15.44 -12.15
CA ILE A 34 -0.48 16.16 -11.20
C ILE A 34 0.98 15.65 -11.26
N ASN A 35 1.16 14.37 -11.55
CA ASN A 35 2.47 13.73 -11.62
C ASN A 35 2.98 13.57 -13.07
N GLY A 36 2.14 13.82 -14.08
CA GLY A 36 2.49 13.71 -15.50
C GLY A 36 2.82 12.28 -15.97
N CYS A 37 2.38 11.26 -15.23
CA CYS A 37 2.65 9.86 -15.53
C CYS A 37 1.63 8.95 -14.82
N ASP A 38 1.69 7.66 -15.14
CA ASP A 38 0.91 6.66 -14.42
C ASP A 38 1.35 6.55 -12.96
N CYS A 39 0.36 6.48 -12.08
CA CYS A 39 0.54 6.39 -10.65
C CYS A 39 -0.29 5.26 -10.05
N VAL A 40 0.19 4.79 -8.90
CA VAL A 40 -0.56 3.90 -8.00
C VAL A 40 -0.56 4.49 -6.60
N LEU A 41 -1.65 4.31 -5.87
CA LEU A 41 -1.71 4.56 -4.44
C LEU A 41 -1.24 3.30 -3.71
N VAL A 42 -0.40 3.47 -2.70
CA VAL A 42 0.04 2.39 -1.84
C VAL A 42 -0.15 2.73 -0.37
N VAL A 43 -0.30 1.71 0.46
CA VAL A 43 -0.25 1.80 1.92
C VAL A 43 0.83 0.90 2.46
N ASN A 44 1.51 1.32 3.52
CA ASN A 44 2.44 0.48 4.26
C ASN A 44 1.75 -0.20 5.45
N ILE A 45 2.32 -1.34 5.84
CA ILE A 45 1.88 -2.15 6.98
C ILE A 45 2.94 -2.06 8.09
N SER A 46 2.47 -1.88 9.31
CA SER A 46 3.31 -1.84 10.51
C SER A 46 2.76 -2.79 11.57
N SER A 47 3.64 -3.40 12.36
CA SER A 47 3.22 -4.25 13.48
C SER A 47 2.60 -3.42 14.59
N CYS A 48 1.54 -3.94 15.21
CA CYS A 48 1.00 -3.41 16.45
C CYS A 48 2.01 -3.66 17.58
N LYS A 49 2.36 -2.60 18.32
CA LYS A 49 3.27 -2.69 19.47
C LYS A 49 2.50 -2.29 20.73
N GLU A 50 2.72 -3.02 21.82
CA GLU A 50 2.10 -2.72 23.10
C GLU A 50 2.46 -1.30 23.56
N GLY A 51 1.47 -0.56 24.04
CA GLY A 51 1.65 0.83 24.50
C GLY A 51 1.88 1.86 23.38
N VAL A 52 1.95 1.44 22.11
CA VAL A 52 2.11 2.37 20.97
C VAL A 52 0.76 2.57 20.28
N PRO A 53 0.23 3.80 20.21
CA PRO A 53 -1.00 4.08 19.48
C PRO A 53 -0.87 3.71 18.00
N PHE A 54 -1.88 3.04 17.47
CA PHE A 54 -1.98 2.68 16.06
C PHE A 54 -3.38 2.98 15.52
N ASP A 55 -3.49 3.06 14.20
CA ASP A 55 -4.77 3.23 13.53
C ASP A 55 -5.51 1.89 13.51
N ALA A 56 -6.61 1.80 14.25
CA ALA A 56 -7.40 0.57 14.40
C ALA A 56 -8.42 0.34 13.28
N THR A 57 -8.48 1.20 12.26
CA THR A 57 -9.46 1.09 11.17
C THR A 57 -9.26 -0.14 10.30
N CYS A 58 -8.02 -0.61 10.13
CA CYS A 58 -7.72 -1.85 9.43
C CYS A 58 -6.61 -2.62 10.15
N LEU A 59 -7.02 -3.63 10.91
CA LEU A 59 -6.11 -4.59 11.54
C LEU A 59 -5.90 -5.80 10.64
N LEU A 60 -4.65 -6.26 10.58
CA LEU A 60 -4.22 -7.43 9.85
C LEU A 60 -3.66 -8.46 10.83
N LYS A 61 -3.97 -9.74 10.59
CA LYS A 61 -3.61 -10.86 11.45
C LYS A 61 -2.64 -11.81 10.73
N PRO A 62 -1.88 -12.63 11.47
CA PRO A 62 -1.14 -13.73 10.86
C PRO A 62 -2.04 -14.57 9.96
N GLY A 63 -1.60 -14.81 8.73
CA GLY A 63 -2.39 -15.50 7.70
C GLY A 63 -3.06 -14.59 6.67
N ASP A 64 -3.20 -13.28 6.95
CA ASP A 64 -3.72 -12.32 5.96
C ASP A 64 -2.73 -12.07 4.81
N HIS A 65 -1.44 -12.23 5.07
CA HIS A 65 -0.37 -12.21 4.07
C HIS A 65 0.86 -12.96 4.59
N ASP A 66 1.69 -13.52 3.71
CA ASP A 66 2.84 -14.36 4.08
C ASP A 66 3.91 -13.64 4.93
N PHE A 67 4.00 -12.32 4.77
CA PHE A 67 4.90 -11.44 5.51
C PHE A 67 4.37 -11.08 6.91
N ILE A 68 3.06 -11.18 7.14
CA ILE A 68 2.44 -10.77 8.40
C ILE A 68 2.55 -11.91 9.40
N ARG A 69 3.45 -11.77 10.38
CA ARG A 69 3.72 -12.76 11.44
C ARG A 69 3.14 -12.39 12.79
N HIS A 70 2.74 -11.14 12.95
CA HIS A 70 2.16 -10.58 14.17
C HIS A 70 0.99 -9.69 13.80
N ASP A 71 0.15 -9.40 14.79
CA ASP A 71 -0.88 -8.37 14.67
C ASP A 71 -0.28 -7.09 14.12
N SER A 72 -0.87 -6.60 13.04
CA SER A 72 -0.38 -5.47 12.27
C SER A 72 -1.54 -4.56 11.90
N TYR A 73 -1.24 -3.35 11.44
CA TYR A 73 -2.22 -2.38 11.02
C TYR A 73 -1.76 -1.64 9.76
N VAL A 74 -2.72 -1.09 9.03
CA VAL A 74 -2.46 -0.25 7.86
C VAL A 74 -2.17 1.18 8.32
N VAL A 75 -1.07 1.76 7.84
CA VAL A 75 -0.64 3.11 8.26
C VAL A 75 -1.16 4.16 7.29
N TYR A 76 -2.46 4.47 7.35
CA TYR A 76 -3.12 5.36 6.37
C TYR A 76 -2.53 6.78 6.25
N ARG A 77 -1.98 7.34 7.35
CA ARG A 77 -1.26 8.63 7.33
C ARG A 77 -0.04 8.64 6.40
N GLU A 78 0.55 7.47 6.16
CA GLU A 78 1.76 7.27 5.34
C GLU A 78 1.43 6.68 3.96
N ALA A 79 0.14 6.58 3.61
CA ALA A 79 -0.26 6.27 2.25
C ALA A 79 0.46 7.22 1.27
N ILE A 80 0.80 6.73 0.08
CA ILE A 80 1.59 7.51 -0.86
C ILE A 80 1.25 7.14 -2.30
N ILE A 81 1.22 8.16 -3.15
CA ILE A 81 1.03 8.01 -4.59
C ILE A 81 2.42 7.82 -5.22
N TRP A 82 2.72 6.60 -5.63
CA TRP A 82 3.95 6.27 -6.33
C TRP A 82 3.80 6.47 -7.84
N ARG A 83 4.85 7.01 -8.46
CA ARG A 83 4.98 7.09 -9.91
C ARG A 83 5.41 5.73 -10.44
N VAL A 84 4.67 5.16 -11.38
CA VAL A 84 4.94 3.83 -11.95
C VAL A 84 6.36 3.71 -12.53
N PRO A 85 6.89 4.69 -13.30
CA PRO A 85 8.27 4.60 -13.78
C PRO A 85 9.31 4.45 -12.67
N ASN A 86 9.10 5.10 -11.52
CA ASN A 86 10.01 5.00 -10.37
C ASN A 86 9.91 3.62 -9.71
N VAL A 87 8.71 3.05 -9.59
CA VAL A 87 8.53 1.70 -9.04
C VAL A 87 9.25 0.68 -9.91
N ILE A 88 9.07 0.75 -11.23
CA ILE A 88 9.71 -0.17 -12.19
C ILE A 88 11.23 -0.11 -12.05
N SER A 89 11.80 1.10 -12.06
CA SER A 89 13.25 1.31 -11.90
C SER A 89 13.78 0.72 -10.58
N ARG A 90 13.08 0.94 -9.47
CA ARG A 90 13.49 0.44 -8.15
C ARG A 90 13.32 -1.08 -7.99
N VAL A 91 12.40 -1.70 -8.73
CA VAL A 91 12.32 -3.17 -8.82
C VAL A 91 13.49 -3.72 -9.64
N GLN A 92 13.85 -3.06 -10.74
CA GLN A 92 14.99 -3.48 -11.57
C GLN A 92 16.33 -3.38 -10.82
N THR A 93 16.48 -2.42 -9.91
CA THR A 93 17.68 -2.29 -9.06
C THR A 93 17.65 -3.20 -7.83
N GLY A 94 16.52 -3.86 -7.54
CA GLY A 94 16.33 -4.70 -6.35
C GLY A 94 16.07 -3.93 -5.06
N GLU A 95 15.84 -2.62 -5.13
CA GLU A 95 15.49 -1.79 -3.96
C GLU A 95 14.02 -1.98 -3.53
N ILE A 96 13.15 -2.34 -4.48
CA ILE A 96 11.78 -2.77 -4.21
C ILE A 96 11.67 -4.25 -4.61
N ILE A 97 11.14 -5.08 -3.72
CA ILE A 97 11.07 -6.53 -3.93
C ILE A 97 9.59 -6.95 -4.00
N PRO A 98 9.07 -7.39 -5.16
CA PRO A 98 7.72 -7.93 -5.26
C PRO A 98 7.48 -9.13 -4.36
N ARG A 99 6.29 -9.21 -3.78
CA ARG A 99 5.83 -10.31 -2.90
C ARG A 99 4.48 -10.85 -3.38
N SER A 100 3.93 -11.83 -2.67
CA SER A 100 2.61 -12.39 -2.98
C SER A 100 1.51 -11.35 -2.93
N ASP A 101 0.40 -11.58 -3.62
CA ASP A 101 -0.78 -10.74 -3.49
C ASP A 101 -1.39 -10.84 -2.08
N VAL A 102 -2.07 -9.78 -1.65
CA VAL A 102 -3.10 -9.93 -0.63
C VAL A 102 -4.35 -10.60 -1.22
N SER A 103 -5.05 -11.37 -0.40
CA SER A 103 -6.35 -11.93 -0.77
C SER A 103 -7.37 -10.82 -1.04
N PHE A 104 -8.44 -11.15 -1.76
CA PHE A 104 -9.51 -10.19 -2.04
C PHE A 104 -10.16 -9.65 -0.75
N ASP A 105 -10.38 -10.49 0.25
CA ASP A 105 -11.00 -10.09 1.52
C ASP A 105 -10.10 -9.17 2.34
N VAL A 106 -8.79 -9.45 2.37
CA VAL A 106 -7.79 -8.57 3.00
C VAL A 106 -7.77 -7.23 2.28
N PHE A 107 -7.71 -7.25 0.95
CA PHE A 107 -7.73 -6.05 0.14
C PHE A 107 -9.00 -5.21 0.36
N LYS A 108 -10.17 -5.84 0.44
CA LYS A 108 -11.44 -5.15 0.70
C LYS A 108 -11.42 -4.39 2.03
N ARG A 109 -10.88 -5.00 3.08
CA ARG A 109 -10.70 -4.34 4.39
C ARG A 109 -9.74 -3.16 4.30
N ILE A 110 -8.60 -3.33 3.62
CA ILE A 110 -7.63 -2.25 3.40
C ILE A 110 -8.27 -1.09 2.63
N ASN A 111 -9.04 -1.39 1.58
CA ASN A 111 -9.70 -0.37 0.77
C ASN A 111 -10.79 0.38 1.57
N ALA A 112 -11.57 -0.35 2.38
CA ALA A 112 -12.61 0.24 3.22
C ALA A 112 -12.06 1.20 4.27
N GLY A 113 -10.90 0.90 4.86
CA GLY A 113 -10.31 1.73 5.92
C GLY A 113 -9.93 3.15 5.47
N PHE A 114 -9.70 3.40 4.16
CA PHE A 114 -9.54 4.77 3.66
C PHE A 114 -10.77 5.65 3.89
N GLY A 115 -11.98 5.05 3.86
CA GLY A 115 -13.24 5.76 4.11
C GLY A 115 -13.56 5.97 5.59
N ILE A 116 -12.77 5.37 6.49
CA ILE A 116 -13.02 5.34 7.93
C ILE A 116 -11.92 6.08 8.70
N SER A 117 -10.66 5.95 8.26
CA SER A 117 -9.51 6.54 8.95
C SER A 117 -9.47 8.05 8.82
N GLU A 118 -9.47 8.72 9.97
CA GLU A 118 -9.23 10.17 10.07
C GLU A 118 -7.77 10.55 9.78
N GLN A 119 -6.87 9.57 9.70
CA GLN A 119 -5.45 9.79 9.46
C GLN A 119 -5.09 9.92 7.98
N VAL A 120 -6.01 9.61 7.06
CA VAL A 120 -5.74 9.72 5.61
C VAL A 120 -5.58 11.19 5.23
N ILE A 121 -4.42 11.55 4.66
CA ILE A 121 -4.21 12.93 4.23
C ILE A 121 -5.12 13.30 3.04
N PRO A 122 -5.62 14.55 2.94
CA PRO A 122 -6.62 14.94 1.95
C PRO A 122 -6.24 14.64 0.49
N LYS A 123 -4.96 14.80 0.13
CA LYS A 123 -4.45 14.50 -1.22
C LYS A 123 -4.66 13.03 -1.58
N ASN A 124 -4.30 12.13 -0.68
CA ASN A 124 -4.41 10.68 -0.90
C ASN A 124 -5.86 10.23 -0.84
N PHE A 125 -6.65 10.79 0.09
CA PHE A 125 -8.09 10.52 0.15
C PHE A 125 -8.79 10.91 -1.16
N LYS A 126 -8.44 12.07 -1.73
CA LYS A 126 -8.96 12.48 -3.05
C LYS A 126 -8.57 11.52 -4.15
N PHE A 127 -7.30 11.09 -4.21
CA PHE A 127 -6.85 10.11 -5.20
C PHE A 127 -7.58 8.78 -5.05
N TRP A 128 -7.66 8.26 -3.82
CA TRP A 128 -8.38 7.04 -3.48
C TRP A 128 -9.84 7.09 -3.93
N ARG A 129 -10.56 8.17 -3.60
CA ARG A 129 -11.96 8.34 -3.98
C ARG A 129 -12.17 8.43 -5.50
N THR A 130 -11.18 8.90 -6.24
CA THR A 130 -11.28 8.99 -7.71
C THR A 130 -10.96 7.67 -8.40
N PHE A 131 -9.96 6.92 -7.92
CA PHE A 131 -9.38 5.80 -8.66
C PHE A 131 -9.51 4.43 -7.99
N CYS A 132 -9.83 4.38 -6.69
CA CYS A 132 -9.80 3.14 -5.89
C CYS A 132 -11.19 2.73 -5.35
N SER A 133 -12.09 3.69 -5.08
CA SER A 133 -13.35 3.43 -4.36
C SER A 133 -14.51 2.87 -5.19
N ASN A 134 -14.33 2.62 -6.49
CA ASN A 134 -15.42 2.24 -7.41
C ASN A 134 -15.70 0.72 -7.48
N TYR A 135 -15.35 -0.05 -6.46
CA TYR A 135 -15.50 -1.52 -6.46
C TYR A 135 -15.86 -2.07 -5.08
#